data_AF-Q6B889-F1
#
_entry.id   AF-Q6B889-F1
#
_cell.length_a   1.000
_cell.length_b   1.000
_cell.length_c   1.000
_cell.angle_alpha   90.00
_cell.angle_beta   90.00
_cell.angle_gamma   90.00
#
_symmetry.space_group_name_H-M   'P 1'
#
loop_
_entity.id
_entity.type
_entity.pdbx_description
1 polymer ?
#
loop_
_entity_poly.entity_id
_entity_poly.type
_entity_poly.pdbx_seq_one_letter_code
_entity_poly.pdbx_strand_id
1 'polypeptide(L)'
;MTANQKMIAVLLVLFVNSLQITSARDPPITGDFNSLAPKREEMAKEYIKKLVPGLLQATLRLRHCEFHCEYQTSTGKMQGWFALPEGFPCAFGSTCDYGGNCKCSACP
;
A
#
# COMPACT_ATOMS: atom_id res chain seq x y z
N MET A 1 -40.78 -4.99 -25.23
CA MET A 1 -39.80 -4.70 -24.13
C MET A 1 -40.49 -3.81 -23.12
N THR A 2 -40.80 -4.32 -21.93
CA THR A 2 -41.56 -3.58 -20.91
C THR A 2 -40.64 -2.66 -20.09
N ALA A 3 -41.19 -1.58 -19.51
CA ALA A 3 -40.41 -0.61 -18.72
C ALA A 3 -39.56 -1.28 -17.61
N ASN A 4 -40.08 -2.37 -17.04
CA ASN A 4 -39.39 -3.16 -16.02
C ASN A 4 -38.12 -3.85 -16.57
N GLN A 5 -38.13 -4.32 -17.82
CA GLN A 5 -36.94 -4.91 -18.45
C GLN A 5 -35.84 -3.85 -18.70
N LYS A 6 -36.22 -2.61 -19.03
CA LYS A 6 -35.27 -1.49 -19.20
C LYS A 6 -34.62 -1.10 -17.88
N MET A 7 -35.40 -1.03 -16.79
CA MET A 7 -34.88 -0.71 -15.45
C MET A 7 -33.92 -1.78 -14.95
N ILE A 8 -34.24 -3.06 -15.15
CA ILE A 8 -33.37 -4.19 -14.77
C ILE A 8 -32.06 -4.15 -15.56
N ALA A 9 -32.12 -3.85 -16.86
CA ALA A 9 -30.92 -3.72 -17.69
C ALA A 9 -30.01 -2.56 -17.23
N VAL A 10 -30.59 -1.40 -16.89
CA VAL A 10 -29.82 -0.26 -16.36
C VAL A 10 -29.18 -0.59 -15.01
N LEU A 11 -29.93 -1.23 -14.11
CA LEU A 11 -29.40 -1.69 -12.82
C LEU A 11 -28.25 -2.69 -12.98
N LEU A 12 -28.38 -3.64 -13.91
CA LEU A 12 -27.32 -4.62 -14.20
C LEU A 12 -26.08 -3.97 -14.79
N VAL A 13 -26.22 -3.00 -15.71
CA VAL A 13 -25.07 -2.26 -16.28
C VAL A 13 -24.37 -1.44 -15.20
N LEU A 14 -25.11 -0.79 -14.30
CA LEU A 14 -24.53 -0.07 -13.16
C LEU A 14 -23.82 -1.04 -12.20
N PHE A 15 -24.41 -2.21 -11.92
CA PHE A 15 -23.79 -3.24 -11.08
C PHE A 15 -22.49 -3.79 -11.69
N VAL A 16 -22.47 -4.07 -13.00
CA VAL A 16 -21.28 -4.58 -13.69
C VAL A 16 -20.15 -3.53 -13.74
N ASN A 17 -20.48 -2.25 -13.98
CA ASN A 17 -19.50 -1.17 -13.90
C ASN A 17 -18.97 -0.95 -12.46
N SER A 18 -19.80 -1.21 -11.45
CA SER A 18 -19.39 -1.11 -10.04
C SER A 18 -18.53 -2.31 -9.60
N LEU A 19 -18.79 -3.50 -10.16
CA LEU A 19 -18.09 -4.73 -9.80
C LEU A 19 -16.65 -4.79 -10.34
N GLN A 20 -16.32 -4.02 -11.38
CA GLN A 20 -14.94 -3.95 -11.89
C GLN A 20 -13.95 -3.32 -10.90
N ILE A 21 -14.42 -2.76 -9.78
CA ILE A 21 -13.59 -2.09 -8.78
C ILE A 21 -13.05 -3.07 -7.71
N THR A 22 -13.57 -4.30 -7.58
CA THR A 22 -13.23 -5.20 -6.46
C THR A 22 -12.59 -6.53 -6.85
N SER A 23 -11.90 -6.59 -8.00
CA SER A 23 -11.01 -7.72 -8.33
C SER A 23 -9.59 -7.26 -8.66
N ALA A 24 -9.09 -6.25 -7.95
CA ALA A 24 -7.66 -6.03 -7.89
C ALA A 24 -7.11 -6.99 -6.83
N ARG A 25 -6.40 -8.04 -7.28
CA ARG A 25 -5.44 -8.74 -6.41
C ARG A 25 -4.67 -7.67 -5.64
N ASP A 26 -4.52 -7.85 -4.33
CA ASP A 26 -3.80 -6.89 -3.49
C ASP A 26 -2.49 -6.47 -4.18
N PRO A 27 -2.20 -5.16 -4.28
CA PRO A 27 -1.01 -4.69 -4.97
C PRO A 27 0.22 -5.33 -4.33
N PRO A 28 1.16 -5.88 -5.12
CA PRO A 28 2.36 -6.51 -4.58
C PRO A 28 3.16 -5.47 -3.79
N ILE A 29 3.43 -5.80 -2.53
CA ILE A 29 4.30 -5.05 -1.64
C ILE A 29 5.42 -5.98 -1.21
N THR A 30 6.62 -5.74 -1.72
CA THR A 30 7.82 -6.54 -1.50
C THR A 30 8.84 -5.79 -0.65
N GLY A 31 9.80 -6.49 -0.08
CA GLY A 31 10.85 -5.90 0.76
C GLY A 31 11.56 -6.97 1.58
N ASP A 32 12.68 -6.62 2.20
CA ASP A 32 13.35 -7.51 3.15
C ASP A 32 12.68 -7.43 4.52
N PHE A 33 11.67 -8.28 4.73
CA PHE A 33 10.93 -8.36 6.00
C PHE A 33 11.58 -9.28 7.04
N ASN A 34 12.68 -9.97 6.71
CA ASN A 34 13.34 -10.91 7.65
C ASN A 34 13.86 -10.21 8.91
N SER A 35 14.12 -8.90 8.80
CA SER A 35 14.59 -8.07 9.92
C SER A 35 13.43 -7.60 10.83
N LEU A 36 12.18 -7.86 10.47
CA LEU A 36 11.02 -7.47 11.27
C LEU A 36 10.58 -8.57 12.24
N ALA A 37 10.07 -8.14 13.39
CA ALA A 37 9.34 -9.04 14.27
C ALA A 37 8.04 -9.54 13.59
N PRO A 38 7.51 -10.71 14.02
CA PRO A 38 6.26 -11.25 13.48
C PRO A 38 5.12 -10.22 13.51
N LYS A 39 4.23 -10.25 12.51
CA LYS A 39 3.08 -9.33 12.32
C LYS A 39 3.42 -7.88 11.90
N ARG A 40 4.70 -7.49 11.83
CA ARG A 40 5.07 -6.13 11.42
C ARG A 40 5.07 -5.92 9.90
N GLU A 41 5.20 -6.99 9.11
CA GLU A 41 5.04 -6.96 7.66
C GLU A 41 3.62 -6.53 7.26
N GLU A 42 2.59 -7.09 7.90
CA GLU A 42 1.19 -6.76 7.64
C GLU A 42 0.90 -5.29 7.95
N MET A 43 1.42 -4.79 9.08
CA MET A 43 1.33 -3.38 9.44
C MET A 43 1.97 -2.46 8.38
N ALA A 44 3.12 -2.85 7.82
CA ALA A 44 3.77 -2.10 6.75
C ALA A 44 2.91 -2.09 5.47
N LYS A 45 2.36 -3.25 5.10
CA LYS A 45 1.48 -3.37 3.94
C LYS A 45 0.23 -2.52 4.11
N GLU A 46 -0.42 -2.54 5.26
CA GLU A 46 -1.59 -1.71 5.54
C GLU A 46 -1.28 -0.21 5.50
N TYR A 47 -0.15 0.19 6.10
CA TYR A 47 0.27 1.59 6.13
C TYR A 47 0.41 2.15 4.70
N ILE A 48 1.11 1.44 3.82
CA ILE A 48 1.36 1.90 2.44
C ILE A 48 0.08 1.96 1.64
N LYS A 49 -0.79 0.95 1.74
CA LYS A 49 -2.09 0.93 1.06
C LYS A 49 -2.97 2.12 1.47
N LYS A 50 -2.93 2.51 2.75
CA LYS A 50 -3.66 3.68 3.26
C LYS A 50 -3.03 4.99 2.80
N LEU A 51 -1.70 5.06 2.75
CA LEU A 51 -0.97 6.29 2.40
C LEU A 51 -1.04 6.62 0.90
N VAL A 52 -1.04 5.60 0.03
CA VAL A 52 -0.94 5.78 -1.43
C VAL A 52 -2.20 5.27 -2.12
N PRO A 53 -3.21 6.13 -2.36
CA PRO A 53 -4.36 5.79 -3.20
C PRO A 53 -3.92 5.40 -4.61
N GLY A 54 -4.55 4.37 -5.18
CA GLY A 54 -4.21 3.88 -6.53
C GLY A 54 -2.88 3.12 -6.61
N LEU A 55 -2.37 2.61 -5.48
CA LEU A 55 -1.16 1.80 -5.42
C LEU A 55 -1.20 0.63 -6.40
N LEU A 56 -0.17 0.53 -7.25
CA LEU A 56 0.02 -0.58 -8.18
C LEU A 56 1.05 -1.58 -7.63
N GLN A 57 2.16 -1.08 -7.09
CA GLN A 57 3.17 -1.88 -6.41
C GLN A 57 4.02 -1.03 -5.47
N ALA A 58 4.62 -1.65 -4.46
CA ALA A 58 5.62 -0.99 -3.61
C ALA A 58 6.79 -1.92 -3.25
N THR A 59 7.97 -1.32 -3.08
CA THR A 59 9.15 -1.98 -2.53
C THR A 59 9.62 -1.24 -1.28
N LEU A 60 9.64 -1.96 -0.16
CA LEU A 60 10.07 -1.45 1.14
C LEU A 60 11.58 -1.54 1.32
N ARG A 61 12.17 -0.48 1.87
CA ARG A 61 13.55 -0.43 2.34
C ARG A 61 13.59 -0.05 3.81
N LEU A 62 13.27 -1.02 4.66
CA LEU A 62 13.12 -0.80 6.10
C LEU A 62 14.36 -0.17 6.75
N ARG A 63 15.56 -0.63 6.40
CA ARG A 63 16.82 -0.06 6.93
C ARG A 63 17.02 1.41 6.60
N HIS A 64 16.41 1.89 5.53
CA HIS A 64 16.46 3.28 5.07
C HIS A 64 15.16 4.04 5.40
N CYS A 65 14.27 3.42 6.18
CA CYS A 65 13.01 4.01 6.60
C CYS A 65 12.21 4.65 5.46
N GLU A 66 12.19 4.00 4.30
CA GLU A 66 11.53 4.50 3.10
C GLU A 66 10.92 3.36 2.28
N PHE A 67 10.08 3.74 1.33
CA PHE A 67 9.59 2.84 0.31
C PHE A 67 9.43 3.53 -1.04
N HIS A 68 9.64 2.77 -2.10
CA HIS A 68 9.35 3.18 -3.46
C HIS A 68 8.01 2.59 -3.88
N CYS A 69 7.14 3.36 -4.52
CA CYS A 69 5.92 2.82 -5.07
C CYS A 69 5.60 3.37 -6.46
N GLU A 70 4.84 2.59 -7.20
CA GLU A 70 4.15 3.01 -8.41
C GLU A 70 2.65 3.09 -8.12
N TYR A 71 2.00 4.15 -8.61
CA TYR A 71 0.59 4.41 -8.34
C TYR A 71 -0.09 5.09 -9.53
N GLN A 72 -1.39 4.85 -9.65
CA GLN A 72 -2.24 5.40 -10.70
C GLN A 72 -2.87 6.72 -10.22
N THR A 73 -2.71 7.76 -11.02
CA THR A 73 -3.40 9.06 -10.84
C THR A 73 -4.36 9.33 -12.00
N SER A 74 -5.13 10.41 -11.91
CA SER A 74 -6.02 10.87 -12.98
C SER A 74 -5.26 11.29 -14.25
N THR A 75 -3.97 11.64 -14.14
CA THR A 75 -3.13 12.07 -15.26
C THR A 75 -2.23 10.96 -15.80
N GLY A 76 -2.20 9.78 -15.15
CA GLY A 76 -1.41 8.64 -15.58
C GLY A 76 -0.71 7.91 -14.42
N LYS A 77 0.21 7.01 -14.78
CA LYS A 77 1.04 6.29 -13.81
C LYS A 77 2.18 7.18 -13.32
N MET A 78 2.39 7.18 -12.02
CA MET A 78 3.47 7.90 -11.34
C MET A 78 4.26 6.94 -10.45
N GLN A 79 5.46 7.36 -10.06
CA GLN A 79 6.29 6.64 -9.09
C GLN A 79 7.03 7.61 -8.18
N GLY A 80 7.36 7.19 -6.97
CA GLY A 80 8.05 8.05 -6.03
C GLY A 80 8.57 7.33 -4.79
N TRP A 81 9.45 8.03 -4.07
CA TRP A 81 9.97 7.64 -2.76
C TRP A 81 9.17 8.32 -1.65
N PHE A 82 8.83 7.55 -0.63
CA PHE A 82 8.09 8.01 0.53
C PHE A 82 8.80 7.56 1.80
N ALA A 83 8.90 8.47 2.78
CA ALA A 83 9.46 8.15 4.09
C ALA A 83 8.45 7.36 4.93
N LEU A 84 8.97 6.41 5.72
CA LEU A 84 8.25 5.79 6.81
C LEU A 84 8.21 6.75 8.01
N PRO A 85 7.14 6.73 8.81
CA PRO A 85 6.99 7.66 9.92
C PRO A 85 7.97 7.35 11.05
N GLU A 86 8.24 8.34 11.89
CA GLU A 86 9.01 8.14 13.12
C GLU A 86 8.37 7.04 13.99
N GLY A 87 9.21 6.21 14.62
CA GLY A 87 8.76 5.07 15.41
C GLY A 87 8.39 3.84 14.58
N PHE A 88 8.40 3.94 13.24
CA PHE A 88 8.11 2.78 12.40
C PHE A 88 9.21 1.71 12.56
N PRO A 89 8.86 0.46 12.82
CA PRO A 89 9.85 -0.61 13.00
C PRO A 89 10.62 -0.91 11.72
N CYS A 90 11.94 -0.96 11.85
CA CYS A 90 12.83 -1.10 10.70
C CYS A 90 13.78 -2.32 10.79
N ALA A 91 14.20 -2.75 11.98
CA ALA A 91 14.99 -3.97 12.17
C ALA A 91 15.08 -4.36 13.66
N PHE A 92 14.90 -5.64 14.04
CA PHE A 92 15.25 -6.18 15.39
C PHE A 92 14.98 -5.23 16.59
N GLY A 93 13.75 -4.72 16.72
CA GLY A 93 13.39 -3.80 17.82
C GLY A 93 13.78 -2.33 17.62
N SER A 94 14.50 -2.01 16.54
CA SER A 94 14.84 -0.67 16.07
C SER A 94 13.64 0.01 15.39
N THR A 95 13.66 1.33 15.41
CA THR A 95 12.62 2.18 14.82
C THR A 95 13.21 3.31 13.99
N CYS A 96 12.44 3.80 13.03
CA CYS A 96 12.77 4.95 12.22
C CYS A 96 12.82 6.22 13.05
N ASP A 97 13.83 7.05 12.81
CA ASP A 97 13.93 8.40 13.36
C ASP A 97 13.43 9.46 12.35
N TYR A 98 13.35 10.71 12.81
CA TYR A 98 12.95 11.84 11.95
C TYR A 98 13.89 12.05 10.74
N GLY A 99 15.14 11.57 10.81
CA GLY A 99 16.13 11.69 9.74
C GLY A 99 16.05 10.57 8.70
N GLY A 100 15.04 9.69 8.76
CA GLY A 100 14.93 8.54 7.84
C GLY A 100 15.96 7.44 8.12
N ASN A 101 16.52 7.39 9.33
CA ASN A 101 17.49 6.37 9.72
C ASN A 101 16.81 5.32 10.60
N CYS A 102 17.14 4.05 10.36
CA CYS A 102 16.77 2.98 11.28
C CYS A 102 17.66 3.03 12.52
N LYS A 103 17.14 3.54 13.64
CA LYS A 103 17.88 3.65 14.90
C LYS A 103 17.54 2.52 15.85
N CYS A 104 18.58 1.85 16.31
CA CYS A 104 18.49 0.88 17.38
C CYS A 104 18.82 1.57 18.70
N SER A 105 17.83 1.76 19.56
CA SER A 105 18.02 2.36 20.88
C SER A 105 18.73 1.44 21.88
N ALA A 106 18.80 0.13 21.57
CA ALA A 106 19.36 -0.90 22.44
C ALA A 106 20.47 -1.75 21.78
N CYS A 107 20.98 -1.34 20.62
CA CYS A 107 22.14 -1.99 20.00
C CYS A 107 23.40 -1.40 20.62
N PRO A 108 24.39 -2.25 20.99
CA PRO A 108 25.66 -1.80 21.55
C PRO A 108 26.46 -0.92 20.59
#